data_AF-A0A2T0RHU0-F1
#
_entry.id   AF-A0A2T0RHU0-F1
#
_cell.length_a   1.000
_cell.length_b   1.000
_cell.length_c   1.000
_cell.angle_alpha   90.00
_cell.angle_beta   90.00
_cell.angle_gamma   90.00
#
_symmetry.space_group_name_H-M   'P 1'
#
loop_
_entity.id
_entity.type
_entity.pdbx_description
1 polymer ?
#
loop_
_entity_poly.entity_id
_entity_poly.type
_entity_poly.pdbx_seq_one_letter_code
_entity_poly.pdbx_strand_id
1 'polypeptide(L)'
;MHVLVTGGTLAPAVISELLAAGHTVTDRAGAEDLSSADGVIHLGGPHAAETDLNAIRAIGTALINTGRPFIGTGTTAAPALAGFTGVLTEEIALPGEAENALLAYASSGVRAAVVRLPPAVHESGRYGAVSGLIAVARATGVSGCPGDGGNRWPAVDARDAARLYRLALESAPPGARLHAVAEEGIAMRDIAEAIAGRLHVPVAGVDARHFGTLAGLAGLDNPVSGRATRDALGWAPSRPGLIAALGRSTVLNVGLDPSVVGDPGAPSEAFPAVDAAQVRAGIERAAAELAGMGLDFDSCLLDRGEGAEAALRDTLNGGVFDVIVIGAGVRLEPSLTPLFEKLIGIVRTHAPESRLAFNTGPDSLVDAVRRALPIR
;
A
#
# COMPACT_ATOMS: atom_id res chain seq x y z
N MET A 1 21.08 6.40 10.42
CA MET A 1 20.13 7.36 11.03
C MET A 1 19.02 6.56 11.69
N HIS A 2 18.60 6.98 12.88
CA HIS A 2 17.36 6.53 13.51
C HIS A 2 16.18 7.33 12.95
N VAL A 3 15.22 6.65 12.33
CA VAL A 3 14.12 7.27 11.60
C VAL A 3 12.80 6.89 12.26
N LEU A 4 11.99 7.90 12.54
CA LEU A 4 10.62 7.68 12.99
C LEU A 4 9.69 7.64 11.76
N VAL A 5 8.94 6.54 11.59
CA VAL A 5 7.92 6.41 10.54
C VAL A 5 6.55 6.38 11.21
N THR A 6 5.63 7.21 10.73
CA THR A 6 4.28 7.31 11.31
C THR A 6 3.20 7.26 10.24
N GLY A 7 2.14 6.50 10.55
CA GLY A 7 0.92 6.42 9.74
C GLY A 7 1.10 5.71 8.38
N GLY A 8 0.01 5.67 7.63
CA GLY A 8 -0.01 5.35 6.21
C GLY A 8 0.04 3.86 5.89
N THR A 9 -0.65 3.48 4.81
CA THR A 9 -0.61 2.11 4.29
C THR A 9 0.72 1.75 3.62
N LEU A 10 1.54 2.76 3.29
CA LEU A 10 2.89 2.59 2.73
C LEU A 10 3.98 2.32 3.78
N ALA A 11 3.66 2.39 5.08
CA ALA A 11 4.66 2.20 6.14
C ALA A 11 5.48 0.91 5.96
N PRO A 12 4.91 -0.27 5.67
CA PRO A 12 5.70 -1.48 5.51
C PRO A 12 6.78 -1.36 4.42
N ALA A 13 6.43 -0.81 3.25
CA ALA A 13 7.38 -0.62 2.14
C ALA A 13 8.48 0.39 2.48
N VAL A 14 8.11 1.51 3.12
CA VAL A 14 9.06 2.55 3.54
C VAL A 14 10.00 2.03 4.62
N ILE A 15 9.49 1.33 5.64
CA ILE A 15 10.30 0.72 6.71
C ILE A 15 11.27 -0.30 6.12
N SER A 16 10.80 -1.17 5.21
CA SER A 16 11.65 -2.17 4.55
C SER A 16 12.80 -1.52 3.77
N GLU A 17 12.52 -0.48 2.97
CA GLU A 17 13.53 0.27 2.23
C GLU A 17 14.54 0.96 3.16
N LEU A 18 14.06 1.57 4.26
CA LEU A 18 14.93 2.22 5.24
C LEU A 18 15.88 1.24 5.93
N LEU A 19 15.35 0.09 6.38
CA LEU A 19 16.15 -0.97 7.00
C LEU A 19 17.20 -1.53 6.02
N ALA A 20 16.81 -1.75 4.75
CA ALA A 20 17.72 -2.22 3.71
C ALA A 20 18.86 -1.23 3.42
N ALA A 21 18.61 0.07 3.59
CA ALA A 21 19.62 1.12 3.48
C ALA A 21 20.45 1.33 4.77
N GLY A 22 20.24 0.54 5.82
CA GLY A 22 21.00 0.59 7.06
C GLY A 22 20.52 1.64 8.06
N HIS A 23 19.29 2.14 7.91
CA HIS A 23 18.65 2.96 8.94
C HIS A 23 18.07 2.08 10.05
N THR A 24 17.94 2.62 11.25
CA THR A 24 17.10 2.02 12.30
C THR A 24 15.74 2.71 12.30
N VAL A 25 14.67 1.97 12.57
CA VAL A 25 13.31 2.50 12.41
C VAL A 25 12.47 2.24 13.66
N THR A 26 11.72 3.26 14.07
CA THR A 26 10.63 3.14 15.05
C THR A 26 9.30 3.40 14.33
N ASP A 27 8.33 2.49 14.45
CA ASP A 27 7.07 2.51 13.67
C ASP A 27 5.82 2.94 14.47
N ARG A 28 5.95 3.03 15.80
CA ARG A 28 4.89 3.43 16.75
C ARG A 28 5.53 4.16 17.92
N ALA A 29 5.34 5.47 17.98
CA ALA A 29 6.14 6.29 18.87
C ALA A 29 5.31 7.38 19.56
N GLY A 30 5.62 7.61 20.83
CA GLY A 30 5.10 8.72 21.60
C GLY A 30 5.90 10.00 21.34
N ALA A 31 5.56 11.08 22.02
CA ALA A 31 6.25 12.37 21.86
C ALA A 31 7.75 12.30 22.23
N GLU A 32 8.15 11.37 23.10
CA GLU A 32 9.53 11.20 23.56
C GLU A 32 10.46 10.74 22.43
N ASP A 33 9.95 9.93 21.51
CA ASP A 33 10.70 9.34 20.40
C ASP A 33 11.05 10.37 19.30
N LEU A 34 10.30 11.47 19.22
CA LEU A 34 10.60 12.56 18.28
C LEU A 34 11.95 13.24 18.59
N SER A 35 12.30 13.31 19.87
CA SER A 35 13.54 13.96 20.32
C SER A 35 14.79 13.15 19.98
N SER A 36 14.67 11.81 19.92
CA SER A 36 15.76 10.86 19.68
C SER A 36 15.88 10.44 18.21
N ALA A 37 14.91 10.77 17.36
CA ALA A 37 14.97 10.50 15.93
C ALA A 37 15.88 11.48 15.19
N ASP A 38 16.72 10.98 14.29
CA ASP A 38 17.52 11.77 13.36
C ASP A 38 16.68 12.35 12.22
N GLY A 39 15.48 11.81 11.99
CA GLY A 39 14.54 12.27 10.97
C GLY A 39 13.16 11.61 11.09
N VAL A 40 12.15 12.23 10.49
CA VAL A 40 10.76 11.75 10.58
C VAL A 40 10.13 11.63 9.19
N ILE A 41 9.43 10.52 8.94
CA ILE A 41 8.56 10.33 7.78
C ILE A 41 7.12 10.18 8.27
N HIS A 42 6.24 11.08 7.83
CA HIS A 42 4.82 11.05 8.10
C HIS A 42 4.06 10.68 6.82
N LEU A 43 3.48 9.48 6.81
CA LEU A 43 2.80 8.91 5.64
C LEU A 43 1.29 9.23 5.61
N GLY A 44 0.84 10.12 6.49
CA GLY A 44 -0.57 10.44 6.72
C GLY A 44 -1.31 9.28 7.39
N GLY A 45 -2.56 9.46 7.77
CA GLY A 45 -3.39 8.38 8.35
C GLY A 45 -4.76 8.32 7.70
N PRO A 46 -5.55 7.25 7.96
CA PRO A 46 -6.95 7.17 7.54
C PRO A 46 -7.87 8.17 8.27
N HIS A 47 -7.31 8.99 9.17
CA HIS A 47 -8.03 9.92 10.03
C HIS A 47 -8.38 11.22 9.28
N ALA A 48 -9.30 12.00 9.85
CA ALA A 48 -9.71 13.29 9.32
C ALA A 48 -8.49 14.23 9.10
N ALA A 49 -8.57 15.11 8.09
CA ALA A 49 -7.50 16.05 7.73
C ALA A 49 -6.98 16.89 8.92
N GLU A 50 -7.82 17.14 9.92
CA GLU A 50 -7.43 17.83 11.16
C GLU A 50 -6.44 17.03 12.01
N THR A 51 -6.61 15.71 12.10
CA THR A 51 -5.66 14.83 12.83
C THR A 51 -4.29 14.83 12.16
N ASP A 52 -4.28 14.78 10.82
CA ASP A 52 -3.05 14.85 10.01
C ASP A 52 -2.32 16.18 10.24
N LEU A 53 -3.04 17.31 10.17
CA LEU A 53 -2.48 18.63 10.43
C LEU A 53 -1.93 18.77 11.86
N ASN A 54 -2.63 18.22 12.86
CA ASN A 54 -2.17 18.24 14.25
C ASN A 54 -0.90 17.41 14.45
N ALA A 55 -0.80 16.25 13.81
CA ALA A 55 0.43 15.44 13.82
C ALA A 55 1.58 16.21 13.15
N ILE A 56 1.35 16.81 11.98
CA ILE A 56 2.34 17.64 11.28
C ILE A 56 2.83 18.79 12.15
N ARG A 57 1.93 19.49 12.85
CA ARG A 57 2.29 20.60 13.75
C ARG A 57 3.10 20.11 14.95
N ALA A 58 2.71 19.01 15.57
CA ALA A 58 3.42 18.44 16.71
C ALA A 58 4.85 18.02 16.32
N ILE A 59 4.98 17.26 15.23
CA ILE A 59 6.27 16.79 14.70
C ILE A 59 7.14 17.99 14.29
N GLY A 60 6.61 18.88 13.46
CA GLY A 60 7.37 20.02 12.94
C GLY A 60 7.88 20.95 14.05
N THR A 61 7.06 21.20 15.07
CA THR A 61 7.45 22.01 16.24
C THR A 61 8.59 21.38 17.01
N ALA A 62 8.58 20.06 17.20
CA ALA A 62 9.65 19.34 17.88
C ALA A 62 11.00 19.39 17.12
N LEU A 63 10.96 19.65 15.80
CA LEU A 63 12.15 19.64 14.93
C LEU A 63 12.73 21.04 14.65
N ILE A 64 12.11 22.12 15.14
CA ILE A 64 12.58 23.50 14.90
C ILE A 64 14.07 23.66 15.25
N ASN A 65 14.82 24.28 14.36
CA ASN A 65 16.26 24.55 14.46
C ASN A 65 17.16 23.32 14.63
N THR A 66 16.64 22.10 14.40
CA THR A 66 17.45 20.88 14.52
C THR A 66 18.21 20.53 13.24
N GLY A 67 17.81 21.07 12.08
CA GLY A 67 18.34 20.68 10.77
C GLY A 67 17.87 19.31 10.28
N ARG A 68 17.09 18.57 11.07
CA ARG A 68 16.66 17.20 10.77
C ARG A 68 15.60 17.17 9.66
N PRO A 69 15.59 16.12 8.81
CA PRO A 69 14.56 15.95 7.79
C PRO A 69 13.19 15.63 8.36
N PHE A 70 12.16 16.25 7.78
CA PHE A 70 10.77 15.93 8.03
C PHE A 70 10.04 15.75 6.69
N ILE A 71 9.75 14.50 6.36
CA ILE A 71 9.12 14.13 5.08
C ILE A 71 7.64 13.87 5.30
N GLY A 72 6.79 14.67 4.66
CA GLY A 72 5.35 14.49 4.65
C GLY A 72 4.82 13.85 3.38
N THR A 73 3.53 13.55 3.39
CA THR A 73 2.83 12.95 2.26
C THR A 73 1.73 13.88 1.77
N GLY A 74 1.65 14.05 0.46
CA GLY A 74 0.59 14.76 -0.22
C GLY A 74 -0.04 13.91 -1.33
N THR A 75 -0.95 14.51 -2.10
CA THR A 75 -1.57 13.86 -3.25
C THR A 75 -1.34 14.67 -4.52
N THR A 76 -1.06 13.96 -5.62
CA THR A 76 -0.98 14.58 -6.94
C THR A 76 -2.35 14.97 -7.50
N ALA A 77 -3.44 14.45 -6.97
CA ALA A 77 -4.81 14.76 -7.43
C ALA A 77 -5.30 16.13 -6.97
N ALA A 78 -4.69 16.71 -5.93
CA ALA A 78 -5.16 17.97 -5.35
C ALA A 78 -5.16 19.12 -6.38
N PRO A 79 -4.09 19.36 -7.19
CA PRO A 79 -4.13 20.37 -8.24
C PRO A 79 -5.25 20.19 -9.26
N ALA A 80 -5.47 18.97 -9.74
CA ALA A 80 -6.56 18.71 -10.68
C ALA A 80 -7.93 18.95 -10.05
N LEU A 81 -8.13 18.57 -8.77
CA LEU A 81 -9.36 18.89 -8.02
C LEU A 81 -9.57 20.40 -7.81
N ALA A 82 -8.49 21.18 -7.76
CA ALA A 82 -8.53 22.65 -7.70
C ALA A 82 -8.74 23.30 -9.09
N GLY A 83 -8.93 22.50 -10.15
CA GLY A 83 -9.24 22.98 -11.50
C GLY A 83 -8.01 23.22 -12.39
N PHE A 84 -6.81 22.83 -11.95
CA PHE A 84 -5.65 22.84 -12.84
C PHE A 84 -5.78 21.73 -13.89
N THR A 85 -5.34 22.02 -15.12
CA THR A 85 -5.46 21.10 -16.26
C THR A 85 -4.13 20.99 -17.01
N GLY A 86 -4.02 19.99 -17.90
CA GLY A 86 -2.76 19.66 -18.56
C GLY A 86 -1.82 18.87 -17.64
N VAL A 87 -0.60 18.61 -18.09
CA VAL A 87 0.39 17.86 -17.31
C VAL A 87 0.85 18.69 -16.12
N LEU A 88 0.51 18.25 -14.91
CA LEU A 88 0.80 18.94 -13.67
C LEU A 88 2.23 18.69 -13.21
N THR A 89 2.86 19.71 -12.61
CA THR A 89 4.25 19.67 -12.15
C THR A 89 4.37 20.09 -10.69
N GLU A 90 5.54 19.85 -10.09
CA GLU A 90 5.86 20.17 -8.70
C GLU A 90 5.79 21.68 -8.37
N GLU A 91 5.78 22.54 -9.39
CA GLU A 91 5.65 24.00 -9.28
C GLU A 91 4.25 24.44 -8.82
N ILE A 92 3.24 23.59 -9.00
CA ILE A 92 1.86 23.92 -8.60
C ILE A 92 1.75 23.80 -7.09
N ALA A 93 1.84 24.94 -6.43
CA ALA A 93 1.52 25.13 -5.03
C ALA A 93 0.04 25.49 -4.87
N LEU A 94 -0.71 24.63 -4.20
CA LEU A 94 -2.11 24.90 -3.86
C LEU A 94 -2.25 25.55 -2.49
N PRO A 95 -3.34 26.30 -2.25
CA PRO A 95 -3.79 26.60 -0.90
C PRO A 95 -4.23 25.29 -0.22
N GLY A 96 -3.49 24.85 0.80
CA GLY A 96 -3.85 23.69 1.62
C GLY A 96 -3.08 23.71 2.94
N GLU A 97 -3.77 23.46 4.06
CA GLU A 97 -3.17 23.64 5.39
C GLU A 97 -2.07 22.62 5.68
N ALA A 98 -2.28 21.32 5.45
CA ALA A 98 -1.32 20.29 5.85
C ALA A 98 0.01 20.35 5.08
N GLU A 99 -0.04 20.31 3.74
CA GLU A 99 1.15 20.36 2.88
C GLU A 99 1.95 21.66 3.12
N ASN A 100 1.27 22.81 3.12
CA ASN A 100 1.95 24.08 3.29
C ASN A 100 2.40 24.31 4.74
N ALA A 101 1.67 23.82 5.75
CA ALA A 101 2.13 23.89 7.14
C ALA A 101 3.39 23.07 7.35
N LEU A 102 3.50 21.88 6.73
CA LEU A 102 4.73 21.09 6.78
C LEU A 102 5.89 21.85 6.13
N LEU A 103 5.69 22.35 4.92
CA LEU A 103 6.75 23.04 4.18
C LEU A 103 7.16 24.38 4.82
N ALA A 104 6.27 25.03 5.58
CA ALA A 104 6.59 26.26 6.32
C ALA A 104 7.71 26.06 7.36
N TYR A 105 7.89 24.85 7.89
CA TYR A 105 8.98 24.53 8.80
C TYR A 105 10.37 24.61 8.15
N ALA A 106 10.46 24.66 6.81
CA ALA A 106 11.71 24.93 6.11
C ALA A 106 12.34 26.27 6.52
N SER A 107 11.53 27.29 6.79
CA SER A 107 11.98 28.59 7.28
C SER A 107 12.38 28.59 8.77
N SER A 108 12.12 27.49 9.48
CA SER A 108 12.44 27.29 10.90
C SER A 108 13.56 26.28 11.13
N GLY A 109 14.43 26.09 10.14
CA GLY A 109 15.60 25.21 10.27
C GLY A 109 15.27 23.71 10.26
N VAL A 110 14.11 23.32 9.74
CA VAL A 110 13.75 21.91 9.48
C VAL A 110 13.99 21.60 8.02
N ARG A 111 14.56 20.45 7.66
CA ARG A 111 14.65 20.04 6.25
C ARG A 111 13.35 19.38 5.81
N ALA A 112 12.30 20.19 5.76
CA ALA A 112 10.94 19.76 5.44
C ALA A 112 10.76 19.52 3.95
N ALA A 113 10.12 18.43 3.55
CA ALA A 113 9.77 18.14 2.16
C ALA A 113 8.48 17.31 2.08
N VAL A 114 7.81 17.33 0.93
CA VAL A 114 6.57 16.57 0.70
C VAL A 114 6.75 15.64 -0.49
N VAL A 115 6.35 14.39 -0.32
CA VAL A 115 6.17 13.42 -1.40
C VAL A 115 4.68 13.32 -1.74
N ARG A 116 4.29 13.76 -2.94
CA ARG A 116 2.93 13.62 -3.46
C ARG A 116 2.78 12.27 -4.15
N LEU A 117 1.80 11.50 -3.69
CA LEU A 117 1.49 10.19 -4.24
C LEU A 117 0.42 10.27 -5.34
N PRO A 118 0.50 9.44 -6.39
CA PRO A 118 -0.57 9.26 -7.35
C PRO A 118 -1.78 8.54 -6.74
N PRO A 119 -2.98 8.67 -7.33
CA PRO A 119 -4.14 7.83 -6.98
C PRO A 119 -3.87 6.32 -7.10
N ALA A 120 -3.04 5.93 -8.08
CA ALA A 120 -2.69 4.53 -8.35
C ALA A 120 -1.28 4.21 -7.82
N VAL A 121 -1.12 4.20 -6.49
CA VAL A 121 0.04 3.55 -5.86
C VAL A 121 -0.27 2.06 -5.75
N HIS A 122 0.52 1.20 -6.39
CA HIS A 122 0.25 -0.23 -6.48
C HIS A 122 1.36 -1.12 -5.93
N GLU A 123 0.96 -2.22 -5.32
CA GLU A 123 1.83 -3.32 -4.90
C GLU A 123 0.98 -4.54 -4.53
N SER A 124 1.43 -5.74 -4.95
CA SER A 124 0.94 -7.02 -4.45
C SER A 124 -0.58 -7.17 -4.34
N GLY A 125 -1.32 -6.85 -5.41
CA GLY A 125 -2.78 -6.96 -5.43
C GLY A 125 -3.53 -5.79 -4.79
N ARG A 126 -2.83 -4.78 -4.26
CA ARG A 126 -3.36 -3.50 -3.80
C ARG A 126 -3.00 -2.43 -4.82
N TYR A 127 -3.94 -1.55 -5.17
CA TYR A 127 -3.77 -0.63 -6.29
C TYR A 127 -4.20 0.81 -5.94
N GLY A 128 -4.17 1.19 -4.67
CA GLY A 128 -4.60 2.51 -4.21
C GLY A 128 -6.08 2.76 -4.53
N ALA A 129 -6.39 3.90 -5.13
CA ALA A 129 -7.76 4.23 -5.56
C ALA A 129 -8.33 3.23 -6.59
N VAL A 130 -7.46 2.57 -7.36
CA VAL A 130 -7.87 1.55 -8.35
C VAL A 130 -8.49 0.33 -7.66
N SER A 131 -8.10 -0.01 -6.42
CA SER A 131 -8.77 -1.06 -5.64
C SER A 131 -10.26 -0.77 -5.44
N GLY A 132 -10.64 0.50 -5.32
CA GLY A 132 -12.05 0.89 -5.24
C GLY A 132 -12.79 0.78 -6.58
N LEU A 133 -12.12 1.04 -7.71
CA LEU A 133 -12.68 0.80 -9.03
C LEU A 133 -12.97 -0.70 -9.24
N ILE A 134 -12.04 -1.56 -8.80
CA ILE A 134 -12.22 -3.02 -8.80
C ILE A 134 -13.41 -3.41 -7.93
N ALA A 135 -13.52 -2.86 -6.72
CA ALA A 135 -14.63 -3.17 -5.82
C ALA A 135 -15.99 -2.80 -6.44
N VAL A 136 -16.07 -1.64 -7.10
CA VAL A 136 -17.27 -1.24 -7.86
C VAL A 136 -17.53 -2.21 -9.01
N ALA A 137 -16.51 -2.59 -9.78
CA ALA A 137 -16.66 -3.53 -10.88
C ALA A 137 -17.14 -4.93 -10.44
N ARG A 138 -16.67 -5.42 -9.30
CA ARG A 138 -17.18 -6.66 -8.67
C ARG A 138 -18.65 -6.53 -8.28
N ALA A 139 -19.01 -5.40 -7.66
CA ALA A 139 -20.38 -5.18 -7.16
C ALA A 139 -21.40 -4.99 -8.28
N THR A 140 -21.01 -4.35 -9.38
CA THR A 140 -21.90 -4.02 -10.50
C THR A 140 -21.83 -5.01 -11.65
N GLY A 141 -20.78 -5.84 -11.70
CA GLY A 141 -20.50 -6.72 -12.83
C GLY A 141 -20.02 -5.98 -14.08
N VAL A 142 -19.56 -4.73 -13.96
CA VAL A 142 -19.08 -3.89 -15.07
C VAL A 142 -17.85 -3.11 -14.65
N SER A 143 -16.76 -3.21 -15.42
CA SER A 143 -15.60 -2.32 -15.24
C SER A 143 -15.86 -1.00 -15.97
N GLY A 144 -16.29 0.01 -15.22
CA GLY A 144 -16.65 1.31 -15.78
C GLY A 144 -15.44 2.17 -16.13
N CYS A 145 -15.59 3.03 -17.13
CA CYS A 145 -14.74 4.21 -17.33
C CYS A 145 -15.63 5.46 -17.54
N PRO A 146 -15.33 6.62 -16.93
CA PRO A 146 -16.12 7.83 -17.16
C PRO A 146 -16.11 8.25 -18.63
N GLY A 147 -17.30 8.41 -19.23
CA GLY A 147 -17.40 8.78 -20.64
C GLY A 147 -16.77 7.74 -21.56
N ASP A 148 -15.75 8.13 -22.33
CA ASP A 148 -14.95 7.24 -23.19
C ASP A 148 -13.70 6.67 -22.50
N GLY A 149 -13.42 7.09 -21.26
CA GLY A 149 -12.23 6.72 -20.49
C GLY A 149 -10.94 7.42 -20.92
N GLY A 150 -11.05 8.55 -21.64
CA GLY A 150 -9.90 9.35 -22.07
C GLY A 150 -9.18 10.13 -20.96
N ASN A 151 -9.76 10.24 -19.77
CA ASN A 151 -9.09 10.83 -18.61
C ASN A 151 -7.94 9.93 -18.14
N ARG A 152 -6.89 10.53 -17.59
CA ARG A 152 -5.63 9.86 -17.29
C ARG A 152 -5.26 9.92 -15.83
N TRP A 153 -4.71 8.84 -15.30
CA TRP A 153 -4.21 8.75 -13.95
C TRP A 153 -2.70 8.46 -13.92
N PRO A 154 -1.93 9.13 -13.05
CA PRO A 154 -0.53 8.79 -12.83
C PRO A 154 -0.45 7.55 -11.93
N ALA A 155 0.67 6.84 -11.97
CA ALA A 155 0.88 5.64 -11.15
C ALA A 155 2.35 5.46 -10.69
N VAL A 156 2.52 4.67 -9.64
CA VAL A 156 3.84 4.26 -9.11
C VAL A 156 3.72 2.96 -8.31
N ASP A 157 4.75 2.11 -8.38
CA ASP A 157 4.88 0.97 -7.48
C ASP A 157 5.23 1.45 -6.06
N ALA A 158 4.62 0.86 -5.03
CA ALA A 158 4.84 1.24 -3.63
C ALA A 158 6.31 1.20 -3.21
N ARG A 159 7.11 0.29 -3.76
CA ARG A 159 8.55 0.15 -3.46
C ARG A 159 9.38 1.22 -4.14
N ASP A 160 8.99 1.64 -5.35
CA ASP A 160 9.62 2.78 -6.00
C ASP A 160 9.29 4.08 -5.26
N ALA A 161 8.06 4.23 -4.74
CA ALA A 161 7.70 5.33 -3.86
C ALA A 161 8.48 5.29 -2.53
N ALA A 162 8.63 4.10 -1.91
CA ALA A 162 9.43 3.92 -0.70
C ALA A 162 10.89 4.37 -0.90
N ARG A 163 11.50 4.01 -2.05
CA ARG A 163 12.83 4.49 -2.44
C ARG A 163 12.88 6.02 -2.53
N LEU A 164 11.83 6.66 -3.04
CA LEU A 164 11.75 8.13 -3.07
C LEU A 164 11.66 8.73 -1.66
N TYR A 165 10.89 8.15 -0.75
CA TYR A 165 10.85 8.60 0.65
C TYR A 165 12.23 8.54 1.31
N ARG A 166 12.98 7.46 1.09
CA ARG A 166 14.37 7.35 1.57
C ARG A 166 15.25 8.44 0.96
N LEU A 167 15.23 8.63 -0.36
CA LEU A 167 16.03 9.67 -1.02
C LEU A 167 15.68 11.08 -0.53
N ALA A 168 14.39 11.34 -0.30
CA ALA A 168 13.94 12.60 0.25
C ALA A 168 14.44 12.80 1.68
N LEU A 169 14.31 11.78 2.52
CA LEU A 169 14.85 11.75 3.88
C LEU A 169 16.35 11.99 3.89
N GLU A 170 17.11 11.49 2.93
CA GLU A 170 18.57 11.65 2.89
C GLU A 170 19.00 13.00 2.32
N SER A 171 18.30 13.51 1.30
CA SER A 171 18.89 14.54 0.43
C SER A 171 17.92 15.60 -0.13
N ALA A 172 16.61 15.51 0.13
CA ALA A 172 15.68 16.53 -0.36
C ALA A 172 16.04 17.95 0.12
N PRO A 173 16.03 18.96 -0.77
CA PRO A 173 16.13 20.35 -0.38
C PRO A 173 15.00 20.75 0.58
N PRO A 174 15.25 21.63 1.58
CA PRO A 174 14.17 22.20 2.39
C PRO A 174 13.13 22.90 1.50
N GLY A 175 11.84 22.63 1.76
CA GLY A 175 10.73 23.18 1.00
C GLY A 175 10.38 22.40 -0.29
N ALA A 176 11.06 21.28 -0.57
CA ALA A 176 10.84 20.52 -1.79
C ALA A 176 9.44 19.87 -1.83
N ARG A 177 8.80 19.97 -2.99
CA ARG A 177 7.66 19.13 -3.40
C ARG A 177 8.18 18.12 -4.41
N LEU A 178 7.88 16.85 -4.17
CA LEU A 178 8.36 15.73 -4.97
C LEU A 178 7.15 14.92 -5.44
N HIS A 179 7.07 14.60 -6.72
CA HIS A 179 6.03 13.75 -7.30
C HIS A 179 6.55 12.31 -7.41
N ALA A 180 5.93 11.40 -6.64
CA ALA A 180 6.19 9.97 -6.73
C ALA A 180 5.50 9.36 -7.96
N VAL A 181 5.84 9.82 -9.17
CA VAL A 181 5.16 9.43 -10.41
C VAL A 181 6.12 8.72 -11.35
N ALA A 182 5.89 7.43 -11.57
CA ALA A 182 6.63 6.61 -12.54
C ALA A 182 5.94 6.63 -13.91
N GLU A 183 4.61 6.57 -13.93
CA GLU A 183 3.78 6.63 -15.13
C GLU A 183 2.96 7.91 -15.11
N GLU A 184 3.15 8.80 -16.09
CA GLU A 184 2.63 10.18 -16.04
C GLU A 184 1.13 10.31 -16.30
N GLY A 185 0.50 9.31 -16.93
CA GLY A 185 -0.92 9.37 -17.27
C GLY A 185 -1.39 8.17 -18.08
N ILE A 186 -1.87 7.14 -17.40
CA ILE A 186 -2.50 5.95 -17.96
C ILE A 186 -3.97 6.27 -18.23
N ALA A 187 -4.48 5.95 -19.44
CA ALA A 187 -5.88 6.19 -19.75
C ALA A 187 -6.78 5.34 -18.83
N MET A 188 -7.86 5.92 -18.34
CA MET A 188 -8.84 5.24 -17.50
C MET A 188 -9.47 4.06 -18.24
N ARG A 189 -9.57 4.15 -19.58
CA ARG A 189 -9.98 3.04 -20.44
C ARG A 189 -9.05 1.82 -20.31
N ASP A 190 -7.74 2.02 -20.32
CA ASP A 190 -6.75 0.93 -20.20
C ASP A 190 -6.82 0.30 -18.80
N ILE A 191 -7.00 1.12 -17.76
CA ILE A 191 -7.20 0.65 -16.39
C ILE A 191 -8.48 -0.21 -16.31
N ALA A 192 -9.59 0.27 -16.87
CA ALA A 192 -10.86 -0.46 -16.88
C ALA A 192 -10.75 -1.80 -17.63
N GLU A 193 -10.03 -1.84 -18.75
CA GLU A 193 -9.76 -3.05 -19.53
C GLU A 193 -8.90 -4.07 -18.78
N ALA A 194 -7.85 -3.61 -18.09
CA ALA A 194 -7.04 -4.49 -17.25
C ALA A 194 -7.85 -5.10 -16.09
N ILE A 195 -8.70 -4.29 -15.44
CA ILE A 195 -9.63 -4.78 -14.39
C ILE A 195 -10.64 -5.77 -14.98
N ALA A 196 -11.23 -5.46 -16.12
CA ALA A 196 -12.22 -6.29 -16.79
C ALA A 196 -11.65 -7.66 -17.18
N GLY A 197 -10.42 -7.69 -17.71
CA GLY A 197 -9.71 -8.92 -18.05
C GLY A 197 -9.51 -9.81 -16.82
N ARG A 198 -9.17 -9.21 -15.68
CA ARG A 198 -8.93 -9.90 -14.41
C ARG A 198 -10.22 -10.45 -13.77
N LEU A 199 -11.29 -9.65 -13.78
CA LEU A 199 -12.57 -10.02 -13.16
C LEU A 199 -13.52 -10.77 -14.11
N HIS A 200 -13.16 -10.89 -15.39
CA HIS A 200 -14.01 -11.45 -16.45
C HIS A 200 -15.37 -10.75 -16.59
N VAL A 201 -15.37 -9.41 -16.52
CA VAL A 201 -16.55 -8.55 -16.67
C VAL A 201 -16.42 -7.64 -17.90
N PRO A 202 -17.51 -7.15 -18.50
CA PRO A 202 -17.44 -6.20 -19.61
C PRO A 202 -16.89 -4.82 -19.17
N VAL A 203 -16.30 -4.10 -20.13
CA VAL A 203 -15.98 -2.68 -19.99
C VAL A 203 -17.13 -1.84 -20.55
N ALA A 204 -17.49 -0.76 -19.85
CA ALA A 204 -18.51 0.18 -20.34
C ALA A 204 -18.15 1.63 -20.02
N GLY A 205 -18.58 2.55 -20.90
CA GLY A 205 -18.64 3.97 -20.58
C GLY A 205 -19.75 4.23 -19.56
N VAL A 206 -19.43 4.91 -18.46
CA VAL A 206 -20.36 5.18 -17.36
C VAL A 206 -20.32 6.64 -16.94
N ASP A 207 -21.34 7.09 -16.22
CA ASP A 207 -21.29 8.36 -15.50
C ASP A 207 -20.36 8.21 -14.28
N ALA A 208 -19.61 9.25 -13.91
CA ALA A 208 -18.70 9.19 -12.77
C ALA A 208 -19.40 8.81 -11.44
N ARG A 209 -20.70 9.10 -11.30
CA ARG A 209 -21.51 8.67 -10.14
C ARG A 209 -21.58 7.16 -9.97
N HIS A 210 -21.27 6.37 -11.00
CA HIS A 210 -21.13 4.91 -10.93
C HIS A 210 -20.13 4.49 -9.83
N PHE A 211 -19.12 5.31 -9.56
CA PHE A 211 -18.06 5.01 -8.59
C PHE A 211 -18.38 5.47 -7.16
N GLY A 212 -19.58 5.99 -6.90
CA GLY A 212 -20.01 6.38 -5.56
C GLY A 212 -19.09 7.43 -4.92
N THR A 213 -18.48 7.10 -3.78
CA THR A 213 -17.56 8.00 -3.06
C THR A 213 -16.30 8.34 -3.86
N LEU A 214 -15.94 7.53 -4.85
CA LEU A 214 -14.81 7.76 -5.75
C LEU A 214 -15.17 8.59 -6.98
N ALA A 215 -16.43 9.00 -7.16
CA ALA A 215 -16.89 9.70 -8.36
C ALA A 215 -16.02 10.93 -8.72
N GLY A 216 -15.67 11.75 -7.71
CA GLY A 216 -14.83 12.93 -7.92
C GLY A 216 -13.41 12.61 -8.40
N LEU A 217 -12.83 11.50 -7.92
CA LEU A 217 -11.50 11.07 -8.33
C LEU A 217 -11.54 10.33 -9.68
N ALA A 218 -12.51 9.43 -9.86
CA ALA A 218 -12.69 8.63 -11.07
C ALA A 218 -12.86 9.51 -12.31
N GLY A 219 -13.64 10.59 -12.22
CA GLY A 219 -13.86 11.54 -13.32
C GLY A 219 -12.71 12.51 -13.58
N LEU A 220 -11.62 12.47 -12.80
CA LEU A 220 -10.53 13.42 -12.89
C LEU A 220 -9.54 13.04 -13.99
N ASP A 221 -9.17 13.99 -14.85
CA ASP A 221 -7.97 13.91 -15.69
C ASP A 221 -6.80 14.50 -14.89
N ASN A 222 -5.88 13.64 -14.46
CA ASN A 222 -4.77 13.98 -13.57
C ASN A 222 -3.42 13.53 -14.17
N PRO A 223 -3.03 13.98 -15.37
CA PRO A 223 -1.69 13.68 -15.88
C PRO A 223 -0.64 14.49 -15.10
N VAL A 224 0.40 13.83 -14.60
CA VAL A 224 1.40 14.44 -13.71
C VAL A 224 2.80 14.04 -14.12
N SER A 225 3.71 15.00 -14.21
CA SER A 225 5.13 14.68 -14.42
C SER A 225 5.83 14.46 -13.09
N GLY A 226 6.72 13.45 -13.07
CA GLY A 226 7.68 13.22 -11.99
C GLY A 226 9.11 13.66 -12.37
N ARG A 227 9.29 14.38 -13.48
CA ARG A 227 10.62 14.64 -14.05
C ARG A 227 11.50 15.46 -13.11
N ALA A 228 10.99 16.53 -12.51
CA ALA A 228 11.79 17.37 -11.62
C ALA A 228 12.28 16.57 -10.39
N THR A 229 11.44 15.68 -9.87
CA THR A 229 11.81 14.74 -8.80
C THR A 229 12.95 13.80 -9.21
N ARG A 230 12.88 13.23 -10.42
CA ARG A 230 13.93 12.36 -10.97
C ARG A 230 15.26 13.13 -11.14
N ASP A 231 15.19 14.32 -11.73
CA ASP A 231 16.35 15.18 -11.98
C ASP A 231 17.00 15.66 -10.67
N ALA A 232 16.20 15.98 -9.64
CA ALA A 232 16.69 16.49 -8.36
C ALA A 232 17.33 15.43 -7.46
N LEU A 233 16.79 14.21 -7.43
CA LEU A 233 17.19 13.19 -6.46
C LEU A 233 17.85 11.95 -7.08
N GLY A 234 17.99 11.90 -8.42
CA GLY A 234 18.41 10.68 -9.11
C GLY A 234 17.44 9.51 -8.88
N TRP A 235 16.18 9.82 -8.58
CA TRP A 235 15.15 8.80 -8.41
C TRP A 235 14.84 8.17 -9.77
N ALA A 236 14.92 6.85 -9.83
CA ALA A 236 14.78 6.06 -11.05
C ALA A 236 13.85 4.89 -10.73
N PRO A 237 12.53 5.03 -10.93
CA PRO A 237 11.60 3.92 -10.75
C PRO A 237 11.90 2.82 -11.78
N SER A 238 11.78 1.57 -11.36
CA SER A 238 12.21 0.41 -12.15
C SER A 238 11.23 -0.76 -12.08
N ARG A 239 10.21 -0.67 -11.22
CA ARG A 239 9.23 -1.72 -11.05
C ARG A 239 8.21 -1.72 -12.20
N PRO A 240 7.51 -2.84 -12.41
CA PRO A 240 6.44 -2.91 -13.41
C PRO A 240 5.37 -1.84 -13.19
N GLY A 241 4.89 -1.26 -14.29
CA GLY A 241 3.78 -0.31 -14.28
C GLY A 241 2.44 -0.94 -13.89
N LEU A 242 1.43 -0.10 -13.66
CA LEU A 242 0.12 -0.49 -13.12
C LEU A 242 -0.57 -1.57 -13.96
N ILE A 243 -0.59 -1.42 -15.29
CA ILE A 243 -1.27 -2.39 -16.18
C ILE A 243 -0.60 -3.76 -16.10
N ALA A 244 0.73 -3.80 -16.05
CA ALA A 244 1.46 -5.05 -15.86
C ALA A 244 1.18 -5.65 -14.47
N ALA A 245 1.08 -4.82 -13.43
CA ALA A 245 0.74 -5.27 -12.07
C ALA A 245 -0.71 -5.81 -11.96
N LEU A 246 -1.67 -5.24 -12.68
CA LEU A 246 -3.04 -5.75 -12.74
C LEU A 246 -3.12 -7.11 -13.45
N GLY A 247 -2.25 -7.35 -14.43
CA GLY A 247 -2.17 -8.61 -15.17
C GLY A 247 -1.47 -9.75 -14.43
N ARG A 248 -0.75 -9.49 -13.33
CA ARG A 248 -0.03 -10.52 -12.57
C ARG A 248 -0.96 -11.28 -11.64
N SER A 249 -0.75 -12.58 -11.49
CA SER A 249 -1.50 -13.35 -10.50
C SER A 249 -0.96 -13.08 -9.09
N THR A 250 -1.86 -12.84 -8.15
CA THR A 250 -1.56 -12.46 -6.76
C THR A 250 -2.01 -13.55 -5.81
N VAL A 251 -1.12 -13.91 -4.88
CA VAL A 251 -1.37 -14.83 -3.78
C VAL A 251 -1.53 -14.04 -2.50
N LEU A 252 -2.60 -14.32 -1.75
CA LEU A 252 -2.74 -13.91 -0.37
C LEU A 252 -2.46 -15.08 0.56
N ASN A 253 -1.47 -14.93 1.43
CA ASN A 253 -1.30 -15.80 2.59
C ASN A 253 -2.17 -15.29 3.74
N VAL A 254 -3.03 -16.14 4.30
CA VAL A 254 -3.79 -15.83 5.51
C VAL A 254 -3.29 -16.73 6.61
N GLY A 255 -2.56 -16.17 7.59
CA GLY A 255 -1.91 -16.93 8.64
C GLY A 255 -1.86 -16.18 9.96
N LEU A 256 -1.46 -16.85 11.03
CA LEU A 256 -1.25 -16.20 12.33
C LEU A 256 -0.06 -15.24 12.26
N ASP A 257 -0.18 -14.10 12.93
CA ASP A 257 0.95 -13.19 13.11
C ASP A 257 2.07 -13.90 13.89
N PRO A 258 3.33 -13.83 13.44
CA PRO A 258 4.45 -14.47 14.15
C PRO A 258 4.54 -14.10 15.64
N SER A 259 4.10 -12.90 16.05
CA SER A 259 4.12 -12.46 17.44
C SER A 259 3.18 -13.23 18.37
N VAL A 260 2.17 -13.92 17.83
CA VAL A 260 1.24 -14.77 18.59
C VAL A 260 1.54 -16.27 18.44
N VAL A 261 2.66 -16.61 17.78
CA VAL A 261 3.16 -17.98 17.61
C VAL A 261 4.18 -18.29 18.69
N GLY A 262 4.09 -19.49 19.28
CA GLY A 262 5.01 -19.92 20.35
C GLY A 262 4.74 -19.27 21.72
N ASP A 263 3.59 -18.63 21.89
CA ASP A 263 3.15 -18.09 23.19
C ASP A 263 3.08 -19.22 24.24
N PRO A 264 3.87 -19.15 25.33
CA PRO A 264 3.83 -20.14 26.41
C PRO A 264 2.45 -20.26 27.08
N GLY A 265 1.63 -19.21 27.03
CA GLY A 265 0.26 -19.20 27.55
C GLY A 265 -0.76 -19.85 26.61
N ALA A 266 -0.40 -20.10 25.35
CA ALA A 266 -1.25 -20.71 24.33
C ALA A 266 -0.44 -21.53 23.31
N PRO A 267 0.24 -22.61 23.76
CA PRO A 267 1.10 -23.44 22.89
C PRO A 267 0.27 -24.08 21.77
N SER A 268 0.85 -24.21 20.58
CA SER A 268 0.18 -24.89 19.47
C SER A 268 0.20 -26.41 19.67
N GLU A 269 -0.97 -27.05 19.55
CA GLU A 269 -1.08 -28.50 19.55
C GLU A 269 -0.61 -29.08 18.21
N ALA A 270 -0.91 -28.40 17.11
CA ALA A 270 -0.59 -28.85 15.76
C ALA A 270 0.91 -28.70 15.42
N PHE A 271 1.56 -27.66 15.95
CA PHE A 271 2.96 -27.35 15.66
C PHE A 271 3.76 -26.97 16.92
N PRO A 272 3.97 -27.91 17.88
CA PRO A 272 4.62 -27.58 19.16
C PRO A 272 6.07 -27.11 19.06
N ALA A 273 6.76 -27.45 17.95
CA ALA A 273 8.17 -27.12 17.71
C ALA A 273 8.37 -25.91 16.79
N VAL A 274 7.30 -25.25 16.34
CA VAL A 274 7.38 -24.10 15.44
C VAL A 274 7.34 -22.80 16.24
N ASP A 275 8.35 -21.96 16.06
CA ASP A 275 8.44 -20.64 16.68
C ASP A 275 8.15 -19.49 15.69
N ALA A 276 8.09 -18.27 16.22
CA ALA A 276 7.87 -17.04 15.46
C ALA A 276 8.92 -16.79 14.37
N ALA A 277 10.18 -17.15 14.62
CA ALA A 277 11.28 -16.93 13.68
C ALA A 277 11.16 -17.87 12.48
N GLN A 278 10.79 -19.13 12.71
CA GLN A 278 10.54 -20.12 11.66
C GLN A 278 9.36 -19.73 10.78
N VAL A 279 8.25 -19.24 11.36
CA VAL A 279 7.10 -18.76 10.59
C VAL A 279 7.48 -17.56 9.71
N ARG A 280 8.20 -16.58 10.27
CA ARG A 280 8.67 -15.40 9.51
C ARG A 280 9.56 -15.80 8.36
N ALA A 281 10.56 -16.65 8.62
CA ALA A 281 11.47 -17.12 7.59
C ALA A 281 10.75 -17.96 6.51
N GLY A 282 9.69 -18.70 6.87
CA GLY A 282 8.85 -19.43 5.92
C GLY A 282 8.07 -18.50 4.99
N ILE A 283 7.49 -17.42 5.53
CA ILE A 283 6.78 -16.39 4.75
C ILE A 283 7.76 -15.70 3.78
N GLU A 284 8.95 -15.31 4.25
CA GLU A 284 9.97 -14.66 3.44
C GLU A 284 10.47 -15.55 2.29
N ARG A 285 10.71 -16.85 2.57
CA ARG A 285 11.06 -17.83 1.54
C ARG A 285 9.95 -17.98 0.50
N ALA A 286 8.71 -18.12 0.96
CA ALA A 286 7.57 -18.25 0.07
C ALA A 286 7.38 -17.01 -0.81
N ALA A 287 7.56 -15.81 -0.26
CA ALA A 287 7.52 -14.56 -1.01
C ALA A 287 8.60 -14.53 -2.11
N ALA A 288 9.83 -14.92 -1.79
CA ALA A 288 10.93 -14.97 -2.75
C ALA A 288 10.70 -16.00 -3.88
N GLU A 289 10.22 -17.19 -3.54
CA GLU A 289 9.91 -18.24 -4.53
C GLU A 289 8.75 -17.85 -5.45
N LEU A 290 7.67 -17.29 -4.90
CA LEU A 290 6.53 -16.81 -5.69
C LEU A 290 6.93 -15.65 -6.61
N ALA A 291 7.77 -14.73 -6.13
CA ALA A 291 8.32 -13.68 -6.96
C ALA A 291 9.15 -14.24 -8.14
N GLY A 292 9.95 -15.29 -7.89
CA GLY A 292 10.69 -16.02 -8.93
C GLY A 292 9.79 -16.72 -9.96
N MET A 293 8.54 -17.01 -9.59
CA MET A 293 7.50 -17.55 -10.47
C MET A 293 6.69 -16.46 -11.19
N GLY A 294 7.04 -15.18 -11.00
CA GLY A 294 6.30 -14.05 -11.58
C GLY A 294 4.95 -13.77 -10.90
N LEU A 295 4.73 -14.33 -9.71
CA LEU A 295 3.53 -14.11 -8.91
C LEU A 295 3.76 -12.98 -7.92
N ASP A 296 2.69 -12.24 -7.66
CA ASP A 296 2.67 -11.26 -6.57
C ASP A 296 2.19 -11.93 -5.28
N PHE A 297 2.64 -11.41 -4.14
CA PHE A 297 2.41 -12.02 -2.84
C PHE A 297 2.13 -10.97 -1.78
N ASP A 298 1.07 -11.18 -1.00
CA ASP A 298 0.74 -10.42 0.20
C ASP A 298 0.40 -11.37 1.35
N SER A 299 0.42 -10.87 2.59
CA SER A 299 0.06 -11.62 3.79
C SER A 299 -0.95 -10.86 4.65
N CYS A 300 -2.05 -11.54 4.98
CA CYS A 300 -2.96 -11.16 6.05
C CYS A 300 -2.54 -11.92 7.32
N LEU A 301 -1.86 -11.22 8.23
CA LEU A 301 -1.39 -11.77 9.50
C LEU A 301 -2.45 -11.50 10.58
N LEU A 302 -3.00 -12.58 11.13
CA LEU A 302 -4.14 -12.56 12.02
C LEU A 302 -3.69 -12.66 13.49
N ASP A 303 -4.38 -11.93 14.35
CA ASP A 303 -4.39 -12.27 15.78
C ASP A 303 -5.20 -13.57 16.03
N ARG A 304 -5.19 -14.07 17.27
CA ARG A 304 -6.01 -15.23 17.68
C ARG A 304 -7.45 -14.83 18.11
N GLY A 305 -7.80 -13.56 18.01
CA GLY A 305 -8.98 -12.97 18.66
C GLY A 305 -10.04 -12.48 17.68
N GLU A 306 -10.87 -11.54 18.14
CA GLU A 306 -11.98 -10.98 17.35
C GLU A 306 -11.52 -10.06 16.20
N GLY A 307 -10.27 -9.57 16.25
CA GLY A 307 -9.70 -8.70 15.22
C GLY A 307 -9.40 -9.41 13.89
N ALA A 308 -9.15 -10.72 13.92
CA ALA A 308 -8.82 -11.53 12.75
C ALA A 308 -9.86 -11.43 11.62
N GLU A 309 -11.15 -11.43 11.93
CA GLU A 309 -12.20 -11.33 10.92
C GLU A 309 -12.19 -9.98 10.21
N ALA A 310 -12.05 -8.89 10.97
CA ALA A 310 -11.98 -7.54 10.43
C ALA A 310 -10.73 -7.38 9.57
N ALA A 311 -9.58 -7.86 10.06
CA ALA A 311 -8.31 -7.82 9.34
C ALA A 311 -8.40 -8.53 7.96
N LEU A 312 -9.04 -9.69 7.90
CA LEU A 312 -9.24 -10.40 6.64
C LEU A 312 -10.22 -9.65 5.72
N ARG A 313 -11.35 -9.15 6.23
CA ARG A 313 -12.31 -8.37 5.43
C ARG A 313 -11.64 -7.14 4.82
N ASP A 314 -10.90 -6.39 5.63
CA ASP A 314 -10.19 -5.19 5.18
C ASP A 314 -9.12 -5.52 4.15
N THR A 315 -8.41 -6.63 4.33
CA THR A 315 -7.43 -7.12 3.36
C THR A 315 -8.08 -7.47 2.02
N LEU A 316 -9.16 -8.23 2.02
CA LEU A 316 -9.86 -8.64 0.80
C LEU A 316 -10.56 -7.46 0.11
N ASN A 317 -11.12 -6.52 0.87
CA ASN A 317 -11.71 -5.30 0.31
C ASN A 317 -10.65 -4.37 -0.30
N GLY A 318 -9.42 -4.41 0.23
CA GLY A 318 -8.30 -3.59 -0.22
C GLY A 318 -7.59 -4.11 -1.48
N GLY A 319 -7.88 -5.33 -1.94
CA GLY A 319 -7.12 -5.93 -3.04
C GLY A 319 -7.81 -7.05 -3.84
N VAL A 320 -7.06 -7.60 -4.80
CA VAL A 320 -7.49 -8.72 -5.65
C VAL A 320 -6.47 -9.83 -5.61
N PHE A 321 -6.93 -11.01 -5.21
CA PHE A 321 -6.11 -12.18 -5.01
C PHE A 321 -6.65 -13.34 -5.85
N ASP A 322 -5.80 -13.95 -6.68
CA ASP A 322 -6.18 -15.11 -7.49
C ASP A 322 -6.19 -16.39 -6.66
N VAL A 323 -5.31 -16.46 -5.65
CA VAL A 323 -5.21 -17.55 -4.71
C VAL A 323 -5.20 -17.00 -3.30
N ILE A 324 -6.01 -17.58 -2.43
CA ILE A 324 -5.97 -17.32 -0.99
C ILE A 324 -5.55 -18.62 -0.31
N VAL A 325 -4.34 -18.61 0.26
CA VAL A 325 -3.80 -19.73 1.04
C VAL A 325 -4.18 -19.51 2.49
N ILE A 326 -5.04 -20.35 3.06
CA ILE A 326 -5.29 -20.33 4.51
C ILE A 326 -4.30 -21.26 5.20
N GLY A 327 -3.47 -20.64 6.04
CA GLY A 327 -2.31 -21.21 6.70
C GLY A 327 -2.65 -22.41 7.59
N ALA A 328 -1.76 -23.41 7.58
CA ALA A 328 -1.88 -24.61 8.40
C ALA A 328 -2.01 -24.30 9.90
N GLY A 329 -1.35 -23.24 10.39
CA GLY A 329 -1.45 -22.83 11.80
C GLY A 329 -2.85 -22.38 12.24
N VAL A 330 -3.71 -21.96 11.31
CA VAL A 330 -5.12 -21.64 11.60
C VAL A 330 -6.00 -22.88 11.45
N ARG A 331 -5.72 -23.72 10.44
CA ARG A 331 -6.59 -24.82 10.03
C ARG A 331 -6.37 -26.13 10.79
N LEU A 332 -5.13 -26.43 11.16
CA LEU A 332 -4.77 -27.69 11.83
C LEU A 332 -4.80 -27.57 13.36
N GLU A 333 -4.93 -26.36 13.88
CA GLU A 333 -5.03 -26.07 15.31
C GLU A 333 -6.50 -26.25 15.76
N PRO A 334 -6.85 -27.29 16.54
CA PRO A 334 -8.25 -27.59 16.85
C PRO A 334 -8.98 -26.42 17.51
N SER A 335 -8.29 -25.69 18.38
CA SER A 335 -8.81 -24.51 19.08
C SER A 335 -9.22 -23.37 18.14
N LEU A 336 -8.67 -23.32 16.92
CA LEU A 336 -8.96 -22.29 15.92
C LEU A 336 -9.99 -22.73 14.86
N THR A 337 -10.59 -23.92 15.00
CA THR A 337 -11.63 -24.40 14.07
C THR A 337 -12.77 -23.37 13.85
N PRO A 338 -13.34 -22.73 14.90
CA PRO A 338 -14.39 -21.73 14.69
C PRO A 338 -13.90 -20.51 13.92
N LEU A 339 -12.65 -20.08 14.13
CA LEU A 339 -12.04 -18.99 13.36
C LEU A 339 -11.90 -19.41 11.89
N PHE A 340 -11.36 -20.61 11.63
CA PHE A 340 -11.19 -21.15 10.28
C PHE A 340 -12.50 -21.15 9.49
N GLU A 341 -13.61 -21.63 10.08
CA GLU A 341 -14.94 -21.63 9.45
C GLU A 341 -15.38 -20.21 9.04
N LYS A 342 -15.18 -19.23 9.92
CA LYS A 342 -15.50 -17.82 9.64
C LYS A 342 -14.64 -17.24 8.53
N LEU A 343 -13.32 -17.53 8.52
CA LEU A 343 -12.43 -17.05 7.46
C LEU A 343 -12.86 -17.58 6.09
N ILE A 344 -13.28 -18.84 5.99
CA ILE A 344 -13.82 -19.41 4.74
C ILE A 344 -15.07 -18.65 4.29
N GLY A 345 -16.00 -18.36 5.20
CA GLY A 345 -17.21 -17.58 4.90
C GLY A 345 -16.87 -16.16 4.40
N ILE A 346 -15.91 -15.49 5.03
CA ILE A 346 -15.43 -14.17 4.62
C ILE A 346 -14.82 -14.23 3.22
N VAL A 347 -13.92 -15.18 2.94
CA VAL A 347 -13.33 -15.33 1.60
C VAL A 347 -14.41 -15.56 0.55
N ARG A 348 -15.37 -16.45 0.81
CA ARG A 348 -16.45 -16.73 -0.14
C ARG A 348 -17.37 -15.54 -0.39
N THR A 349 -17.48 -14.63 0.57
CA THR A 349 -18.31 -13.42 0.44
C THR A 349 -17.56 -12.30 -0.28
N HIS A 350 -16.31 -12.05 0.08
CA HIS A 350 -15.55 -10.87 -0.35
C HIS A 350 -14.62 -11.14 -1.54
N ALA A 351 -14.26 -12.39 -1.80
CA ALA A 351 -13.41 -12.80 -2.92
C ALA A 351 -13.89 -14.15 -3.50
N PRO A 352 -15.15 -14.25 -3.95
CA PRO A 352 -15.74 -15.50 -4.46
C PRO A 352 -15.00 -16.10 -5.66
N GLU A 353 -14.31 -15.27 -6.43
CA GLU A 353 -13.51 -15.64 -7.60
C GLU A 353 -12.15 -16.25 -7.26
N SER A 354 -11.64 -16.01 -6.04
CA SER A 354 -10.33 -16.52 -5.61
C SER A 354 -10.37 -18.03 -5.43
N ARG A 355 -9.27 -18.69 -5.83
CA ARG A 355 -9.06 -20.10 -5.53
C ARG A 355 -8.58 -20.24 -4.09
N LEU A 356 -9.28 -21.04 -3.29
CA LEU A 356 -8.82 -21.40 -1.96
C LEU A 356 -7.77 -22.51 -2.04
N ALA A 357 -6.67 -22.32 -1.33
CA ALA A 357 -5.58 -23.27 -1.20
C ALA A 357 -5.22 -23.47 0.28
N PHE A 358 -4.62 -24.62 0.59
CA PHE A 358 -4.25 -24.97 1.96
C PHE A 358 -2.85 -25.59 1.98
N ASN A 359 -1.92 -24.97 2.70
CA ASN A 359 -0.61 -25.55 2.97
C ASN A 359 -0.69 -26.56 4.13
N THR A 360 0.34 -27.39 4.29
CA THR A 360 0.43 -28.44 5.34
C THR A 360 1.38 -28.05 6.46
N GLY A 361 2.12 -26.95 6.32
CA GLY A 361 3.11 -26.44 7.27
C GLY A 361 3.77 -25.16 6.73
N PRO A 362 4.61 -24.49 7.54
CA PRO A 362 5.17 -23.16 7.23
C PRO A 362 5.92 -23.10 5.89
N ASP A 363 6.57 -24.20 5.47
CA ASP A 363 7.38 -24.25 4.24
C ASP A 363 6.64 -24.73 2.99
N SER A 364 5.35 -25.04 3.09
CA SER A 364 4.57 -25.67 2.00
C SER A 364 3.58 -24.73 1.30
N LEU A 365 3.76 -23.42 1.48
CA LEU A 365 2.89 -22.41 0.89
C LEU A 365 2.92 -22.47 -0.63
N VAL A 366 4.12 -22.48 -1.21
CA VAL A 366 4.32 -22.47 -2.67
C VAL A 366 3.70 -23.71 -3.32
N ASP A 367 3.81 -24.88 -2.67
CA ASP A 367 3.17 -26.11 -3.15
C ASP A 367 1.64 -26.02 -3.13
N ALA A 368 1.06 -25.34 -2.14
CA ALA A 368 -0.37 -25.07 -2.12
C ALA A 368 -0.80 -24.17 -3.29
N VAL A 369 0.01 -23.14 -3.59
CA VAL A 369 -0.22 -22.24 -4.74
C VAL A 369 -0.12 -23.00 -6.06
N ARG A 370 0.91 -23.84 -6.25
CA ARG A 370 1.09 -24.65 -7.47
C ARG A 370 -0.09 -25.60 -7.74
N ARG A 371 -0.75 -26.10 -6.70
CA ARG A 371 -1.97 -26.91 -6.85
C ARG A 371 -3.19 -26.08 -7.25
N ALA A 372 -3.25 -24.83 -6.80
CA ALA A 372 -4.38 -23.95 -7.05
C ALA A 372 -4.29 -23.20 -8.39
N LEU A 373 -3.09 -22.78 -8.79
CA LEU A 373 -2.83 -22.19 -10.10
C LEU A 373 -2.20 -23.24 -11.01
N PRO A 374 -2.89 -23.70 -12.06
CA PRO A 374 -2.22 -24.42 -13.14
C PRO A 374 -1.33 -23.42 -13.87
N ILE A 375 -0.09 -23.31 -13.41
CA ILE A 375 0.94 -22.48 -14.04
C ILE A 375 1.21 -23.13 -15.40
N ARG A 376 0.98 -22.37 -16.49
CA ARG A 376 1.24 -22.82 -17.86
C ARG A 376 2.71 -22.64 -18.20
#